data_AF-A0A1B8RX64-F1
#
_entry.id   AF-A0A1B8RX64-F1
#
_cell.length_a   1.000
_cell.length_b   1.000
_cell.length_c   1.000
_cell.angle_alpha   90.00
_cell.angle_beta   90.00
_cell.angle_gamma   90.00
#
_symmetry.space_group_name_H-M   'P 1'
#
loop_
_entity.id
_entity.type
_entity.pdbx_description
1 polymer ?
#
loop_
_entity_poly.entity_id
_entity_poly.type
_entity_poly.pdbx_seq_one_letter_code
_entity_poly.pdbx_strand_id
1 'polypeptide(L)'
;MNVFNAGTQYNDYLGTVAADRSDNLALLDHLKQLGVAGEDDRLAGFRIAFNGNPGNAVDSPGLVVYLYTGPEGEFVAAPDKIRAVDVEMPIAQFFSFLKRFDLVLTNKSLDLNGAQVDGPHYD
;
A
#
# COMPACT_ATOMS: atom_id res chain seq x y z
N MET A 1 -15.57 9.67 -1.83
CA MET A 1 -14.51 8.63 -1.92
C MET A 1 -13.68 8.75 -0.64
N ASN A 2 -13.58 7.70 0.17
CA ASN A 2 -12.71 7.75 1.33
C ASN A 2 -11.29 7.40 0.85
N VAL A 3 -10.39 8.38 0.87
CA VAL A 3 -9.04 8.25 0.27
C VAL A 3 -8.14 7.27 1.04
N PHE A 4 -8.48 6.94 2.28
CA PHE A 4 -7.71 6.05 3.15
C PHE A 4 -8.26 4.62 3.22
N ASN A 5 -9.39 4.34 2.55
CA ASN A 5 -9.94 2.99 2.45
C ASN A 5 -9.90 2.50 1.01
N ALA A 6 -9.49 1.25 0.82
CA ALA A 6 -9.52 0.62 -0.50
C ALA A 6 -10.98 0.48 -0.99
N GLY A 7 -11.18 0.59 -2.30
CA GLY A 7 -12.48 0.39 -2.92
C GLY A 7 -12.43 0.47 -4.44
N THR A 8 -13.32 -0.27 -5.08
CA THR A 8 -13.60 -0.25 -6.51
C THR A 8 -15.08 0.05 -6.73
N GLN A 9 -15.54 0.09 -7.99
CA GLN A 9 -16.93 0.40 -8.32
C GLN A 9 -17.93 -0.57 -7.66
N TYR A 10 -17.58 -1.85 -7.56
CA TYR A 10 -18.48 -2.89 -7.06
C TYR A 10 -18.02 -3.57 -5.77
N ASN A 11 -16.73 -3.49 -5.40
CA ASN A 11 -16.21 -4.13 -4.17
C ASN A 11 -16.52 -5.63 -4.06
N ASP A 12 -16.50 -6.38 -5.17
CA ASP A 12 -16.88 -7.80 -5.16
C ASP A 12 -16.00 -8.66 -4.26
N TYR A 13 -14.77 -8.20 -4.03
CA TYR A 13 -13.86 -8.74 -3.04
C TYR A 13 -13.46 -7.65 -2.05
N LEU A 14 -13.39 -8.01 -0.77
CA LEU A 14 -12.97 -7.16 0.34
C LEU A 14 -12.06 -7.96 1.27
N GLY A 15 -11.24 -7.28 2.05
CA GLY A 15 -10.41 -7.96 3.04
C GLY A 15 -9.38 -7.04 3.67
N THR A 16 -8.25 -7.63 4.05
CA THR A 16 -7.22 -7.00 4.88
C THR A 16 -5.86 -7.04 4.22
N VAL A 17 -5.01 -6.09 4.57
CA VAL A 17 -3.62 -6.00 4.11
C VAL A 17 -2.71 -5.72 5.28
N ALA A 18 -1.52 -6.34 5.28
CA ALA A 18 -0.47 -6.09 6.25
C ALA A 18 0.89 -6.06 5.55
N ALA A 19 1.82 -5.25 6.07
CA ALA A 19 3.17 -5.16 5.54
C ALA A 19 4.19 -4.83 6.63
N ASP A 20 5.37 -5.46 6.54
CA ASP A 20 6.53 -5.12 7.35
C ASP A 20 7.50 -4.29 6.49
N ARG A 21 8.01 -3.18 7.03
CA ARG A 21 9.06 -2.40 6.37
C ARG A 21 10.36 -3.20 6.22
N SER A 22 11.11 -2.95 5.15
CA SER A 22 12.48 -3.45 5.01
C SER A 22 13.39 -2.77 6.05
N ASP A 23 14.30 -3.54 6.63
CA ASP A 23 15.29 -3.03 7.60
C ASP A 23 16.42 -2.26 6.90
N ASN A 24 16.71 -2.60 5.64
CA ASN A 24 17.88 -2.13 4.90
C ASN A 24 17.56 -1.08 3.83
N LEU A 25 16.28 -0.95 3.44
CA LEU A 25 15.84 -0.07 2.37
C LEU A 25 14.61 0.70 2.83
N ALA A 26 14.70 2.03 2.87
CA ALA A 26 13.58 2.88 3.20
C ALA A 26 12.94 3.48 1.95
N LEU A 27 11.64 3.22 1.75
CA LEU A 27 10.86 3.85 0.68
C LEU A 27 10.94 5.38 0.75
N LEU A 28 10.92 5.96 1.95
CA LEU A 28 11.02 7.42 2.14
C LEU A 28 12.33 7.99 1.57
N ASP A 29 13.46 7.32 1.80
CA ASP A 29 14.76 7.77 1.28
C ASP A 29 14.77 7.74 -0.25
N HIS A 30 14.16 6.72 -0.85
CA HIS A 30 14.00 6.66 -2.29
C HIS A 30 13.12 7.80 -2.83
N LEU A 31 12.02 8.13 -2.15
CA LEU A 31 11.15 9.25 -2.51
C LEU A 31 11.87 10.60 -2.40
N LYS A 32 12.77 10.76 -1.41
CA LYS A 32 13.63 11.94 -1.28
C LYS A 32 14.62 12.04 -2.45
N GLN A 33 15.25 10.92 -2.83
CA GLN A 33 16.16 10.87 -3.99
C GLN A 33 15.47 11.24 -5.30
N LEU A 34 14.19 10.89 -5.46
CA LEU A 34 13.37 11.28 -6.60
C LEU A 34 12.89 12.75 -6.54
N GLY A 35 13.15 13.47 -5.45
CA GLY A 35 12.66 14.84 -5.22
C GLY A 35 11.15 14.92 -4.95
N VAL A 36 10.50 13.79 -4.66
CA VAL A 36 9.05 13.69 -4.37
C VAL A 36 8.74 14.04 -2.91
N ALA A 37 9.67 13.67 -2.01
CA ALA A 37 9.62 13.97 -0.59
C ALA A 37 10.75 14.94 -0.18
N GLY A 38 10.48 15.85 0.74
CA GLY A 38 11.48 16.71 1.37
C GLY A 38 12.14 16.08 2.60
N GLU A 39 13.12 16.75 3.19
CA GLU A 39 13.82 16.24 4.37
C GLU A 39 12.92 16.08 5.60
N ASP A 40 11.99 17.02 5.77
CA ASP A 40 11.03 17.03 6.86
C ASP A 40 9.78 16.18 6.59
N ASP A 41 9.68 15.56 5.41
CA ASP A 41 8.56 14.69 5.08
C ASP A 41 8.71 13.32 5.73
N ARG A 42 7.57 12.76 6.14
CA ARG A 42 7.41 11.45 6.73
C ARG A 42 6.37 10.68 5.94
N LEU A 43 6.54 9.36 5.86
CA LEU A 43 5.62 8.47 5.17
C LEU A 43 4.49 8.06 6.11
N ALA A 44 3.25 8.48 5.82
CA ALA A 44 2.04 8.05 6.52
C ALA A 44 1.47 6.74 5.96
N GLY A 45 1.74 6.43 4.69
CA GLY A 45 1.25 5.22 4.05
C GLY A 45 1.32 5.28 2.54
N PHE A 46 0.71 4.30 1.88
CA PHE A 46 0.65 4.20 0.43
C PHE A 46 -0.64 3.51 -0.01
N ARG A 47 -1.01 3.69 -1.28
CA ARG A 47 -2.09 3.01 -1.97
C ARG A 47 -1.58 2.47 -3.29
N ILE A 48 -1.90 1.22 -3.57
CA ILE A 48 -1.66 0.56 -4.86
C ILE A 48 -3.01 0.39 -5.55
N ALA A 49 -3.12 0.82 -6.80
CA ALA A 49 -4.35 0.76 -7.58
C ALA A 49 -4.07 0.26 -9.00
N PHE A 50 -4.72 -0.85 -9.35
CA PHE A 50 -4.80 -1.34 -10.72
C PHE A 50 -6.15 -0.89 -11.28
N ASN A 51 -6.14 0.03 -12.24
CA ASN A 51 -7.35 0.62 -12.82
C ASN A 51 -7.47 0.27 -14.30
N GLY A 52 -8.65 -0.16 -14.72
CA GLY A 52 -8.86 -0.70 -16.06
C GLY A 52 -8.20 -2.06 -16.19
N ASN A 53 -8.92 -3.03 -16.77
CA ASN A 53 -8.30 -4.30 -17.13
C ASN A 53 -7.96 -4.23 -18.62
N PRO A 54 -6.71 -3.87 -19.01
CA PRO A 54 -6.33 -3.85 -20.41
C PRO A 54 -6.15 -5.25 -21.01
N GLY A 55 -6.35 -6.32 -20.22
CA GLY A 55 -6.07 -7.71 -20.62
C GLY A 55 -4.58 -8.05 -20.66
N ASN A 56 -3.71 -7.10 -20.32
CA ASN A 56 -2.26 -7.24 -20.31
C ASN A 56 -1.69 -7.08 -18.89
N ALA A 57 -0.49 -7.59 -18.66
CA ALA A 57 0.24 -7.34 -17.43
C ALA A 57 0.48 -5.83 -17.22
N VAL A 58 0.40 -5.39 -15.96
CA VAL A 58 0.67 -4.00 -15.57
C VAL A 58 1.91 -4.00 -14.68
N ASP A 59 3.01 -3.50 -15.21
CA ASP A 59 4.28 -3.47 -14.48
C ASP A 59 4.35 -2.30 -13.47
N SER A 60 3.69 -1.18 -13.79
CA SER A 60 3.63 0.02 -12.96
C SER A 60 2.17 0.37 -12.66
N PRO A 61 1.60 -0.12 -11.55
CA PRO A 61 0.27 0.28 -11.12
C PRO A 61 0.25 1.75 -10.67
N GLY A 62 -0.95 2.29 -10.48
CA GLY A 62 -1.08 3.55 -9.77
C GLY A 62 -0.59 3.39 -8.33
N LEU A 63 0.52 4.03 -7.99
CA LEU A 63 1.06 4.07 -6.64
C LEU A 63 0.92 5.49 -6.11
N VAL A 64 0.16 5.65 -5.03
CA VAL A 64 0.04 6.92 -4.31
C VAL A 64 0.76 6.78 -2.99
N VAL A 65 1.64 7.72 -2.65
CA VAL A 65 2.25 7.82 -1.32
C VAL A 65 1.61 8.96 -0.54
N TYR A 66 1.39 8.73 0.75
CA TYR A 66 0.84 9.70 1.68
C TYR A 66 1.97 10.25 2.54
N LEU A 67 2.25 11.54 2.40
CA LEU A 67 3.33 12.23 3.09
C LEU A 67 2.78 13.29 4.04
N TYR A 68 3.45 13.51 5.15
CA TYR A 68 3.20 14.65 6.04
C TYR A 68 4.52 15.24 6.52
N THR A 69 4.52 16.52 6.87
CA THR A 69 5.71 17.16 7.44
C THR A 69 5.73 16.96 8.95
N GLY A 70 6.86 16.52 9.49
CA GLY A 70 7.02 16.29 10.93
C GLY A 70 8.47 16.12 11.37
N PRO A 71 8.74 16.19 12.69
CA PRO A 71 10.09 16.02 13.23
C PRO A 71 10.70 14.66 12.89
N GLU A 72 12.03 14.60 12.81
CA GLU A 72 12.75 13.36 12.51
C GLU A 72 12.67 12.38 13.68
N GLY A 73 12.49 11.10 13.39
CA GLY A 73 12.38 10.05 14.41
C GLY A 73 11.03 10.01 15.16
N GLU A 74 10.14 10.96 14.91
CA GLU A 74 8.85 11.05 15.60
C GLU A 74 7.67 10.83 14.65
N PHE A 75 6.83 9.85 14.98
CA PHE A 75 5.51 9.73 14.36
C PHE A 75 4.56 10.70 15.05
N VAL A 76 4.01 11.62 14.28
CA VAL A 76 2.92 12.47 14.74
C VAL A 76 1.65 11.61 14.68
N ALA A 77 1.06 11.32 15.85
CA ALA A 77 -0.10 10.43 15.92
C ALA A 77 -1.32 10.91 15.11
N ALA A 78 -1.46 12.23 14.96
CA ALA A 78 -2.52 12.87 14.19
C ALA A 78 -1.95 14.06 13.40
N PRO A 79 -1.40 13.85 12.19
CA PRO A 79 -0.88 14.92 11.37
C PRO A 79 -2.02 15.80 10.82
N ASP A 80 -1.86 17.12 10.87
CA ASP A 80 -2.88 18.09 10.44
C ASP A 80 -3.14 18.07 8.93
N LYS A 81 -2.11 17.73 8.14
CA LYS A 81 -2.16 17.72 6.67
C LYS A 81 -1.43 16.49 6.12
N ILE A 82 -2.11 15.78 5.23
CA ILE A 82 -1.55 14.69 4.42
C ILE A 82 -1.50 15.14 2.96
N ARG A 83 -0.34 15.03 2.33
CA ARG A 83 -0.11 15.21 0.90
C ARG A 83 -0.11 13.85 0.22
N ALA A 84 -1.02 13.65 -0.74
CA ALA A 84 -1.03 12.47 -1.59
C ALA A 84 -0.23 12.76 -2.86
N VAL A 85 0.68 11.87 -3.24
CA VAL A 85 1.52 12.03 -4.43
C VAL A 85 1.51 10.75 -5.24
N ASP A 86 1.16 10.87 -6.53
CA ASP A 86 1.35 9.78 -7.48
C ASP A 86 2.84 9.58 -7.75
N VAL A 87 3.29 8.33 -7.67
CA VAL A 87 4.68 7.92 -7.89
C VAL A 87 4.68 6.88 -8.98
N GLU A 88 5.43 7.14 -10.04
CA GLU A 88 5.63 6.16 -11.09
C GLU A 88 6.80 5.25 -10.71
N MET A 89 6.51 3.96 -10.53
CA MET A 89 7.50 2.95 -10.15
C MET A 89 7.02 1.55 -10.54
N PRO A 90 7.91 0.65 -10.99
CA PRO A 90 7.59 -0.76 -11.14
C PRO A 90 7.15 -1.38 -9.80
N ILE A 91 6.10 -2.20 -9.84
CA ILE A 91 5.54 -2.82 -8.64
C ILE A 91 6.55 -3.70 -7.90
N ALA A 92 7.43 -4.37 -8.64
CA ALA A 92 8.51 -5.18 -8.06
C ALA A 92 9.52 -4.33 -7.27
N GLN A 93 9.82 -3.11 -7.76
CA GLN A 93 10.67 -2.18 -7.04
C GLN A 93 9.97 -1.69 -5.77
N PHE A 94 8.67 -1.36 -5.84
CA PHE A 94 7.90 -0.99 -4.66
C PHE A 94 7.94 -2.08 -3.56
N PHE A 95 7.69 -3.33 -3.93
CA PHE A 95 7.71 -4.44 -2.96
C PHE A 95 9.10 -4.72 -2.38
N SER A 96 10.20 -4.28 -3.02
CA SER A 96 11.55 -4.41 -2.48
C SER A 96 11.79 -3.60 -1.19
N PHE A 97 10.96 -2.57 -0.94
CA PHE A 97 11.00 -1.77 0.29
C PHE A 97 10.25 -2.43 1.46
N LEU A 98 9.58 -3.56 1.21
CA LEU A 98 8.84 -4.31 2.22
C LEU A 98 9.55 -5.63 2.50
N LYS A 99 9.69 -5.98 3.79
CA LYS A 99 10.23 -7.28 4.22
C LYS A 99 9.19 -8.38 4.07
N ARG A 100 7.91 -8.05 4.32
CA ARG A 100 6.76 -8.92 4.17
C ARG A 100 5.57 -8.11 3.67
N PHE A 101 4.73 -8.74 2.87
CA PHE A 101 3.45 -8.20 2.43
C PHE A 101 2.45 -9.35 2.36
N ASP A 102 1.29 -9.17 2.97
CA ASP A 102 0.19 -10.13 2.95
C ASP A 102 -1.12 -9.41 2.62
N LEU A 103 -1.87 -10.01 1.69
CA LEU A 103 -3.15 -9.49 1.20
C LEU A 103 -4.12 -10.66 1.12
N VAL A 104 -5.21 -10.54 1.88
CA VAL A 104 -6.32 -11.49 1.83
C VAL A 104 -7.54 -10.76 1.32
N LEU A 105 -8.18 -11.34 0.31
CA LEU A 105 -9.43 -10.87 -0.27
C LEU A 105 -10.43 -12.02 -0.30
N THR A 106 -11.63 -11.78 0.22
CA THR A 106 -12.74 -12.73 0.20
C THR A 106 -13.90 -12.14 -0.59
N ASN A 107 -14.71 -13.01 -1.19
CA ASN A 107 -15.90 -12.57 -1.90
C ASN A 107 -16.89 -11.97 -0.91
N LYS A 108 -17.28 -10.69 -1.09
CA LYS A 108 -18.17 -9.98 -0.16
C LYS A 108 -19.53 -10.66 0.03
N SER A 109 -19.93 -11.52 -0.90
CA SER A 109 -21.25 -12.17 -0.94
C SER A 109 -21.25 -13.54 -0.27
N LEU A 110 -20.10 -14.04 0.17
CA LEU A 110 -19.99 -15.31 0.89
C LEU A 110 -19.93 -15.04 2.39
N ASP A 111 -20.82 -15.71 3.14
CA ASP A 111 -20.68 -15.81 4.58
C ASP A 111 -19.71 -16.95 4.90
N LEU A 112 -18.53 -16.60 5.41
CA LEU A 112 -17.48 -17.55 5.78
C LEU A 112 -17.47 -17.83 7.28
N ASN A 113 -18.46 -17.35 8.05
CA ASN A 113 -18.53 -17.61 9.48
C ASN A 113 -18.68 -19.13 9.73
N GLY A 114 -17.70 -19.71 10.43
CA GLY A 114 -17.67 -21.14 10.73
C GLY A 114 -17.16 -22.03 9.59
N ALA A 115 -16.74 -21.44 8.47
CA ALA A 115 -16.08 -22.20 7.41
C ALA A 115 -14.74 -22.76 7.92
N GLN A 116 -14.49 -24.04 7.66
CA GLN A 116 -13.17 -24.64 7.87
C GLN A 116 -12.32 -24.42 6.64
N VAL A 117 -11.10 -23.95 6.85
CA VAL A 117 -10.09 -23.82 5.80
C VAL A 117 -9.19 -25.05 5.89
N ASP A 118 -9.11 -25.83 4.82
CA ASP A 118 -8.16 -26.93 4.67
C ASP A 118 -7.01 -26.48 3.76
N GLY A 119 -5.78 -26.53 4.30
CA GLY A 119 -4.59 -25.93 3.71
C GLY A 119 -4.48 -24.40 3.90
N PRO A 120 -3.59 -23.73 3.15
CA PRO A 120 -2.51 -24.32 2.35
C PRO A 120 -1.59 -25.19 3.21
N HIS A 121 -1.22 -26.35 2.70
CA HIS A 121 -0.22 -27.21 3.32
C HIS A 121 1.13 -26.83 2.76
N TYR A 122 1.97 -26.24 3.61
CA TYR A 122 3.36 -25.96 3.28
C TYR A 122 4.20 -27.15 3.75
N ASP A 123 5.09 -27.63 2.89
CA ASP A 123 6.09 -28.66 3.22
C ASP A 123 7.16 -28.13 4.20
#